data_AF-A0A7C3V428-F1
#
_entry.id   AF-A0A7C3V428-F1
#
_cell.length_a   1.000
_cell.length_b   1.000
_cell.length_c   1.000
_cell.angle_alpha   90.00
_cell.angle_beta   90.00
_cell.angle_gamma   90.00
#
_symmetry.space_group_name_H-M   'P 1'
#
loop_
_entity.id
_entity.type
_entity.pdbx_description
1 polymer ?
#
loop_
_entity_poly.entity_id
_entity_poly.type
_entity_poly.pdbx_seq_one_letter_code
_entity_poly.pdbx_strand_id
1 'polypeptide(L)'
;MFLKSLKRGGESKATVLRGLLELFVMNECVNWTTTKKVLDKIKEETSGNWSPNLAAFYATFRKFEKKGFAKARLAIVDGKKRIEYKLTSSGERELAKRKESMREGIKKNAFVMVRITSYILCGDSEKRFKMIESVKKALGEAYG
;
A
#
# COMPACT_ATOMS: atom_id res chain seq x y z
N MET A 1 18.77 7.63 -21.00
CA MET A 1 18.35 8.01 -19.64
C MET A 1 17.47 6.95 -18.94
N PHE A 2 16.67 6.16 -19.66
CA PHE A 2 15.88 5.05 -19.11
C PHE A 2 16.71 3.84 -18.61
N LEU A 3 17.90 3.62 -19.19
CA LEU A 3 18.78 2.47 -18.89
C LEU A 3 19.68 2.60 -17.65
N LYS A 4 19.63 3.72 -16.91
CA LYS A 4 20.17 3.80 -15.53
C LYS A 4 19.15 3.30 -14.48
N SER A 5 17.87 3.19 -14.83
CA SER A 5 16.76 2.88 -13.88
C SER A 5 16.58 1.40 -13.55
N LEU A 6 17.21 0.49 -14.31
CA LEU A 6 17.20 -0.96 -14.05
C LEU A 6 18.40 -1.46 -13.22
N LYS A 7 19.46 -0.66 -13.02
CA LYS A 7 20.63 -1.06 -12.20
C LYS A 7 20.37 -1.09 -10.67
N ARG A 8 19.15 -0.74 -10.24
CA ARG A 8 18.69 -0.50 -8.85
C ARG A 8 17.46 -1.35 -8.43
N GLY A 9 17.21 -2.47 -9.11
CA GLY A 9 15.95 -3.24 -8.98
C GLY A 9 15.57 -3.66 -7.56
N GLY A 10 16.54 -3.95 -6.69
CA GLY A 10 16.30 -4.32 -5.29
C GLY A 10 15.89 -3.15 -4.37
N GLU A 11 16.54 -1.99 -4.52
CA GLU A 11 16.24 -0.80 -3.72
C GLU A 11 14.85 -0.23 -4.03
N SER A 12 14.47 -0.23 -5.32
CA SER A 12 13.16 0.27 -5.76
C SER A 12 12.00 -0.60 -5.25
N LYS A 13 12.10 -1.93 -5.41
CA LYS A 13 11.08 -2.86 -4.89
C LYS A 13 10.95 -2.80 -3.37
N ALA A 14 12.07 -2.79 -2.64
CA ALA A 14 12.07 -2.70 -1.19
C ALA A 14 11.46 -1.37 -0.69
N THR A 15 11.72 -0.26 -1.39
CA THR A 15 11.16 1.05 -1.08
C THR A 15 9.65 1.08 -1.30
N VAL A 16 9.18 0.53 -2.43
CA VAL A 16 7.74 0.43 -2.73
C VAL A 16 7.03 -0.43 -1.68
N LEU A 17 7.54 -1.63 -1.39
CA LEU A 17 6.95 -2.54 -0.40
C LEU A 17 6.96 -1.95 1.01
N ARG A 18 7.99 -1.17 1.38
CA ARG A 18 8.02 -0.44 2.65
C ARG A 18 6.93 0.63 2.71
N GLY A 19 6.73 1.37 1.62
CA GLY A 19 5.65 2.38 1.52
C GLY A 19 4.27 1.75 1.66
N LEU A 20 4.03 0.61 1.00
CA LEU A 20 2.79 -0.16 1.11
C LEU A 20 2.60 -0.71 2.53
N LEU A 21 3.66 -1.20 3.17
CA LEU A 21 3.61 -1.66 4.56
C LEU A 21 3.16 -0.55 5.50
N GLU A 22 3.76 0.63 5.39
CA GLU A 22 3.39 1.79 6.22
C GLU A 22 1.91 2.15 6.05
N LEU A 23 1.43 2.20 4.81
CA LEU A 23 0.05 2.50 4.50
C LEU A 23 -0.92 1.43 5.01
N PHE A 24 -0.57 0.16 4.86
CA PHE A 24 -1.36 -0.96 5.35
C PHE A 24 -1.50 -0.91 6.88
N VAL A 25 -0.38 -0.72 7.60
CA VAL A 25 -0.38 -0.59 9.06
C VAL A 25 -1.23 0.60 9.51
N MET A 26 -1.10 1.77 8.86
CA MET A 26 -1.95 2.92 9.19
C MET A 26 -3.43 2.62 8.96
N ASN A 27 -3.78 2.00 7.84
CA ASN A 27 -5.16 1.63 7.52
C ASN A 27 -5.76 0.69 8.56
N GLU A 28 -5.00 -0.30 9.00
CA GLU A 28 -5.43 -1.23 10.03
C GLU A 28 -5.56 -0.59 11.42
N CYS A 29 -4.78 0.45 11.70
CA CYS A 29 -4.88 1.21 12.94
C CYS A 29 -6.06 2.18 12.96
N VAL A 30 -6.90 2.30 11.92
CA VAL A 30 -8.13 3.12 12.00
C VAL A 30 -9.00 2.69 13.18
N ASN A 31 -9.06 1.38 13.44
CA ASN A 31 -9.64 0.80 14.64
C ASN A 31 -8.55 0.27 15.57
N TRP A 32 -8.91 -0.01 16.82
CA TRP A 32 -7.99 -0.68 17.73
C TRP A 32 -7.60 -2.06 17.17
N THR A 33 -6.31 -2.26 16.97
CA THR A 33 -5.77 -3.51 16.41
C THR A 33 -4.49 -3.93 17.11
N THR A 34 -4.17 -5.22 17.06
CA THR A 34 -2.89 -5.74 17.56
C THR A 34 -1.93 -5.98 16.40
N THR A 35 -0.63 -5.94 16.67
CA THR A 35 0.40 -6.27 15.67
C THR A 35 0.21 -7.66 15.05
N LYS A 36 -0.27 -8.64 15.83
CA LYS A 36 -0.60 -9.98 15.33
C LYS A 36 -1.74 -9.93 14.30
N LYS A 37 -2.85 -9.28 14.63
CA LYS A 37 -4.01 -9.14 13.71
C LYS A 37 -3.60 -8.50 12.39
N VAL A 38 -2.72 -7.49 12.42
CA VAL A 38 -2.21 -6.86 11.21
C VAL A 38 -1.35 -7.80 10.37
N LEU A 39 -0.46 -8.60 10.98
CA LEU A 39 0.31 -9.62 10.26
C LEU A 39 -0.59 -10.69 9.62
N ASP A 40 -1.58 -11.16 10.36
CA ASP A 40 -2.53 -12.16 9.88
C ASP A 40 -3.30 -11.62 8.65
N LYS A 41 -3.75 -10.37 8.70
CA LYS A 41 -4.38 -9.70 7.57
C LYS A 41 -3.46 -9.49 6.37
N ILE A 42 -2.19 -9.12 6.57
CA ILE A 42 -1.23 -9.02 5.45
C ILE A 42 -1.11 -10.38 4.75
N LYS A 43 -1.03 -11.46 5.53
CA LYS A 43 -0.94 -12.81 4.98
C LYS A 43 -2.20 -13.18 4.19
N GLU A 44 -3.38 -12.84 4.71
CA GLU A 44 -4.67 -13.06 4.05
C GLU A 44 -4.79 -12.29 2.73
N GLU A 45 -4.62 -10.97 2.76
CA GLU A 45 -4.75 -10.07 1.60
C GLU A 45 -3.74 -10.37 0.48
N THR A 46 -2.60 -10.96 0.82
CA THR A 46 -1.55 -11.29 -0.14
C THR A 46 -1.58 -12.76 -0.57
N SER A 47 -2.52 -13.55 -0.04
CA SER A 47 -2.53 -15.01 -0.16
C SER A 47 -1.18 -15.64 0.21
N GLY A 48 -0.47 -15.03 1.17
CA GLY A 48 0.87 -15.44 1.60
C GLY A 48 2.02 -15.08 0.66
N ASN A 49 1.77 -14.42 -0.48
CA ASN A 49 2.81 -14.06 -1.46
C ASN A 49 3.76 -12.96 -0.98
N TRP A 50 3.42 -12.29 0.11
CA TRP A 50 4.28 -11.28 0.71
C TRP A 50 4.26 -11.38 2.23
N SER A 51 5.46 -11.40 2.81
CA SER A 51 5.67 -11.27 4.25
C SER A 51 6.64 -10.12 4.50
N PRO A 52 6.27 -9.13 5.34
CA PRO A 52 7.16 -8.03 5.66
C PRO A 52 8.31 -8.51 6.55
N ASN A 53 9.44 -7.82 6.47
CA ASN A 53 10.50 -8.00 7.46
C ASN A 53 9.95 -7.61 8.86
N LEU A 54 10.01 -8.54 9.82
CA LEU A 54 9.41 -8.35 11.15
C LEU A 54 9.99 -7.16 11.91
N ALA A 55 11.30 -6.92 11.81
CA ALA A 55 11.92 -5.76 12.46
C ALA A 55 11.39 -4.45 11.87
N ALA A 56 11.30 -4.34 10.54
CA ALA A 56 10.71 -3.18 9.88
C ALA A 56 9.20 -3.01 10.19
N PHE A 57 8.47 -4.13 10.29
CA PHE A 57 7.06 -4.16 10.67
C PHE A 57 6.85 -3.56 12.07
N TYR A 58 7.53 -4.07 13.10
CA TYR A 58 7.39 -3.56 14.45
C TYR A 58 7.93 -2.12 14.60
N ALA A 59 9.01 -1.77 13.89
CA ALA A 59 9.52 -0.40 13.86
C ALA A 59 8.50 0.60 13.28
N THR A 60 7.62 0.16 12.39
CA THR A 60 6.58 1.01 11.79
C THR A 60 5.56 1.48 12.82
N PHE A 61 5.09 0.60 13.72
CA PHE A 61 4.19 0.99 14.81
C PHE A 61 4.84 2.02 15.74
N ARG A 62 6.09 1.78 16.14
CA ARG A 62 6.86 2.71 16.99
C ARG A 62 7.10 4.05 16.31
N LYS A 63 7.37 4.04 15.00
CA LYS A 63 7.50 5.25 14.19
C LYS A 63 6.20 6.06 14.20
N PHE A 64 5.04 5.43 14.06
CA PHE A 64 3.75 6.15 14.07
C PHE A 64 3.38 6.67 15.46
N GLU A 65 3.67 5.91 16.51
CA GLU A 65 3.54 6.37 17.90
C GLU A 65 4.43 7.60 18.15
N LYS A 66 5.71 7.54 17.81
CA LYS A 66 6.66 8.66 17.95
C LYS A 66 6.25 9.90 17.15
N LYS A 67 5.63 9.71 15.99
CA LYS A 67 5.11 10.81 15.15
C LYS A 67 3.75 11.35 15.62
N GLY A 68 3.16 10.76 16.66
CA GLY A 68 1.82 11.11 17.13
C GLY A 68 0.70 10.73 16.18
N PHE A 69 0.96 9.87 15.18
CA PHE A 69 -0.04 9.37 14.24
C PHE A 69 -0.84 8.20 14.81
N ALA A 70 -0.27 7.47 15.76
CA ALA A 70 -0.95 6.39 16.46
C ALA A 70 -0.75 6.52 17.97
N LYS A 71 -1.68 5.97 18.73
CA LYS A 71 -1.59 5.78 20.18
C LYS A 71 -1.66 4.30 20.50
N ALA A 72 -0.96 3.89 21.56
CA ALA A 72 -0.94 2.53 22.04
C ALA A 72 -1.65 2.43 23.40
N ARG A 73 -2.23 1.26 23.69
CA ARG A 73 -2.73 0.91 25.03
C ARG A 73 -2.46 -0.55 25.34
N LEU A 74 -2.37 -0.88 26.62
CA LEU A 74 -2.42 -2.26 27.07
C LEU A 74 -3.88 -2.73 27.11
N ALA A 75 -4.18 -3.88 26.52
CA ALA A 75 -5.50 -4.50 26.52
C ALA A 75 -5.38 -5.99 26.81
N ILE A 76 -6.49 -6.61 27.27
CA ILE A 76 -6.60 -8.06 27.36
C ILE A 76 -7.30 -8.54 26.10
N VAL A 77 -6.58 -9.32 25.29
CA VAL A 77 -7.10 -9.92 24.05
C VAL A 77 -6.87 -11.42 24.16
N ASP A 78 -7.95 -12.20 24.06
CA ASP A 78 -7.94 -13.66 24.22
C ASP A 78 -7.27 -14.11 25.54
N GLY A 79 -7.61 -13.43 26.64
CA GLY A 79 -7.07 -13.70 27.98
C GLY A 79 -5.59 -13.32 28.17
N LYS A 80 -4.93 -12.71 27.17
CA LYS A 80 -3.52 -12.32 27.24
C LYS A 80 -3.36 -10.81 27.15
N LYS A 81 -2.43 -10.26 27.94
CA LYS A 81 -2.02 -8.86 27.82
C LYS A 81 -1.37 -8.62 26.46
N ARG A 82 -1.91 -7.70 25.68
CA ARG A 82 -1.43 -7.29 24.36
C ARG A 82 -1.39 -5.77 24.27
N ILE A 83 -0.53 -5.26 23.41
CA ILE A 83 -0.55 -3.84 23.03
C ILE A 83 -1.47 -3.72 21.82
N GLU A 84 -2.46 -2.84 21.94
CA GLU A 84 -3.30 -2.41 20.83
C GLU A 84 -2.88 -1.02 20.37
N TYR A 85 -3.03 -0.76 19.07
CA TYR A 85 -2.74 0.52 18.44
C TYR A 85 -4.01 1.07 17.77
N LYS A 86 -4.18 2.38 17.79
CA LYS A 86 -5.20 3.10 17.03
C LYS A 86 -4.65 4.43 16.52
N LEU A 87 -5.08 4.87 15.34
CA LEU A 87 -4.74 6.17 14.81
C LEU A 87 -5.29 7.29 15.71
N THR A 88 -4.55 8.38 15.74
CA THR A 88 -5.02 9.68 16.25
C THR A 88 -5.69 10.45 15.10
N SER A 89 -6.34 11.57 15.40
CA SER A 89 -6.90 12.44 14.35
C SER A 89 -5.83 12.97 13.38
N SER A 90 -4.58 13.17 13.83
CA SER A 90 -3.49 13.55 12.93
C SER A 90 -3.07 12.37 12.04
N GLY A 91 -3.07 11.15 12.58
CA GLY A 91 -2.82 9.92 11.82
C GLY A 91 -3.88 9.65 10.75
N GLU A 92 -5.15 9.88 11.06
CA GLU A 92 -6.25 9.73 10.09
C GLU A 92 -6.12 10.72 8.93
N ARG A 93 -5.78 11.99 9.22
CA ARG A 93 -5.51 13.00 8.18
C ARG A 93 -4.31 12.62 7.30
N GLU A 94 -3.24 12.14 7.91
CA GLU A 94 -2.07 11.67 7.16
C GLU A 94 -2.40 10.44 6.30
N LEU A 95 -3.19 9.48 6.81
CA LEU A 95 -3.64 8.33 6.03
C LEU A 95 -4.47 8.78 4.82
N ALA A 96 -5.43 9.71 5.02
CA ALA A 96 -6.25 10.23 3.94
C ALA A 96 -5.38 10.89 2.84
N LYS A 97 -4.42 11.74 3.24
CA LYS A 97 -3.47 12.38 2.32
C LYS A 97 -2.67 11.34 1.52
N ARG A 98 -2.13 10.31 2.19
CA ARG A 98 -1.34 9.26 1.53
C ARG A 98 -2.18 8.38 0.61
N LYS A 99 -3.44 8.07 0.99
CA LYS A 99 -4.39 7.34 0.14
C LYS A 99 -4.66 8.11 -1.15
N GLU A 100 -4.86 9.43 -1.06
CA GLU A 100 -5.10 10.25 -2.25
C GLU A 100 -3.86 10.31 -3.15
N SER A 101 -2.68 10.58 -2.60
CA SER A 101 -1.43 10.56 -3.40
C SER A 101 -1.17 9.19 -4.05
N MET A 102 -1.49 8.10 -3.37
CA MET A 102 -1.38 6.75 -3.94
C MET A 102 -2.40 6.52 -5.07
N ARG A 103 -3.65 6.97 -4.90
CA ARG A 103 -4.69 6.90 -5.93
C ARG A 103 -4.28 7.65 -7.20
N GLU A 104 -3.84 8.90 -7.07
CA GLU A 104 -3.34 9.69 -8.19
C GLU A 104 -2.14 9.03 -8.89
N GLY A 105 -1.20 8.52 -8.08
CA GLY A 105 -0.03 7.80 -8.57
C GLY A 105 -0.40 6.54 -9.36
N ILE A 106 -1.36 5.74 -8.86
CA ILE A 106 -1.86 4.55 -9.56
C ILE A 106 -2.53 4.95 -10.88
N LYS A 107 -3.43 5.95 -10.89
CA LYS A 107 -4.10 6.41 -12.12
C LYS A 107 -3.08 6.80 -13.19
N LYS A 108 -2.08 7.62 -12.83
CA LYS A 108 -1.06 8.09 -13.76
C LYS A 108 -0.18 6.96 -14.29
N ASN A 109 0.30 6.09 -13.40
CA ASN A 109 1.24 5.02 -13.76
C ASN A 109 0.57 3.87 -14.49
N ALA A 110 -0.66 3.49 -14.11
CA ALA A 110 -1.43 2.46 -14.81
C ALA A 110 -1.72 2.87 -16.25
N PHE A 111 -2.07 4.15 -16.47
CA PHE A 111 -2.27 4.67 -17.83
C PHE A 111 -1.00 4.54 -18.69
N VAL A 112 0.17 4.94 -18.16
CA VAL A 112 1.45 4.80 -18.87
C VAL A 112 1.77 3.34 -19.16
N MET A 113 1.63 2.46 -18.16
CA MET A 113 1.92 1.04 -18.29
C MET A 113 1.06 0.41 -19.39
N VAL A 114 -0.25 0.65 -19.37
CA VAL A 114 -1.19 0.11 -20.37
C VAL A 114 -0.92 0.67 -21.76
N ARG A 115 -0.59 1.96 -21.89
CA ARG A 115 -0.25 2.55 -23.19
C ARG A 115 0.99 1.89 -23.81
N ILE A 116 2.03 1.66 -23.02
CA ILE A 116 3.26 1.02 -23.49
C ILE A 116 3.02 -0.46 -23.79
N THR A 117 2.38 -1.21 -22.89
CA THR A 117 2.15 -2.64 -23.11
C THR A 117 1.19 -2.90 -24.26
N SER A 118 0.13 -2.11 -24.42
CA SER A 118 -0.77 -2.22 -25.57
C SER A 118 -0.08 -1.88 -26.89
N TYR A 119 0.89 -0.96 -26.90
CA TYR A 119 1.71 -0.71 -28.09
C TYR A 119 2.61 -1.91 -28.44
N ILE A 120 3.23 -2.53 -27.44
CA ILE A 120 4.13 -3.69 -27.65
C ILE A 120 3.35 -4.94 -28.04
N LEU A 121 2.22 -5.20 -27.38
CA LEU A 121 1.47 -6.46 -27.48
C LEU A 121 0.38 -6.43 -28.56
N CYS A 122 -0.10 -5.27 -28.98
CA CYS A 122 -1.13 -5.15 -30.01
C CYS A 122 -0.57 -4.51 -31.28
N GLY A 123 -0.43 -5.30 -32.34
CA GLY A 123 -0.11 -4.80 -33.69
C GLY A 123 -1.26 -4.00 -34.32
N ASP A 124 -2.49 -4.22 -33.86
CA ASP A 124 -3.69 -3.54 -34.35
C ASP A 124 -4.07 -2.33 -33.46
N SER A 125 -4.27 -1.19 -34.12
CA SER A 125 -4.68 0.07 -33.50
C SER A 125 -6.03 0.00 -32.80
N GLU A 126 -6.98 -0.81 -33.29
CA GLU A 126 -8.31 -0.91 -32.73
C GLU A 126 -8.30 -1.71 -31.42
N LYS A 127 -7.58 -2.84 -31.40
CA LYS A 127 -7.35 -3.64 -30.18
C LYS A 127 -6.63 -2.81 -29.10
N ARG A 128 -5.64 -2.02 -29.50
CA ARG A 128 -4.93 -1.10 -28.60
C ARG A 128 -5.88 -0.07 -27.99
N PHE A 129 -6.75 0.54 -28.78
CA PHE A 129 -7.74 1.51 -28.28
C PHE A 129 -8.70 0.86 -27.26
N LYS A 130 -9.25 -0.31 -27.59
CA LYS A 130 -10.15 -1.06 -26.70
C LYS A 130 -9.52 -1.39 -25.34
N MET A 131 -8.25 -1.81 -25.32
CA MET A 131 -7.51 -2.09 -24.08
C MET A 131 -7.26 -0.84 -23.23
N ILE A 132 -6.99 0.30 -23.85
CA ILE A 132 -6.81 1.57 -23.13
C ILE A 132 -8.13 2.03 -22.50
N GLU A 133 -9.23 1.97 -23.24
CA GLU A 133 -10.55 2.37 -22.75
C GLU A 133 -11.06 1.46 -21.63
N SER A 134 -10.82 0.14 -21.71
CA SER A 134 -11.21 -0.78 -20.63
C SER A 134 -10.50 -0.46 -19.31
N VAL A 135 -9.20 -0.12 -19.35
CA VAL A 135 -8.48 0.28 -18.14
C VAL A 135 -8.90 1.66 -17.64
N LYS A 136 -9.14 2.64 -18.52
CA LYS A 136 -9.68 3.94 -18.09
C LYS A 136 -11.01 3.78 -17.38
N LYS A 137 -11.91 2.97 -17.93
CA LYS A 137 -13.20 2.66 -17.31
C LYS A 137 -13.01 2.01 -15.93
N ALA A 138 -12.19 0.97 -15.84
CA ALA A 138 -11.92 0.30 -14.57
C ALA A 138 -11.28 1.24 -13.52
N LEU A 139 -10.37 2.12 -13.92
CA LEU A 139 -9.77 3.13 -13.02
C LEU A 139 -10.76 4.22 -12.61
N GLY A 140 -11.69 4.59 -13.48
CA GLY A 140 -12.79 5.51 -13.18
C GLY A 140 -13.77 4.91 -12.18
N GLU A 141 -14.12 3.63 -12.32
CA GLU A 141 -15.01 2.93 -11.39
C GLU A 141 -14.36 2.63 -10.03
N ALA A 142 -13.06 2.28 -10.01
CA ALA A 142 -12.36 1.93 -8.77
C ALA A 142 -11.94 3.14 -7.92
N TYR A 143 -11.82 4.32 -8.54
CA TYR A 143 -11.21 5.50 -7.90
C TYR A 143 -11.88 6.85 -8.26
N GLY A 144 -13.04 6.83 -8.93
CA GLY A 144 -13.93 7.99 -9.08
C GLY A 144 -14.78 8.17 -7.83
#